data_AF-A0A522U1A8-F1
#
_entry.id   AF-A0A522U1A8-F1
#
_cell.length_a   1.000
_cell.length_b   1.000
_cell.length_c   1.000
_cell.angle_alpha   90.00
_cell.angle_beta   90.00
_cell.angle_gamma   90.00
#
_symmetry.space_group_name_H-M   'P 1'
#
loop_
_entity.id
_entity.type
_entity.pdbx_description
1 polymer ?
#
loop_
_entity_poly.entity_id
_entity_poly.type
_entity_poly.pdbx_seq_one_letter_code
_entity_poly.pdbx_strand_id
1 'polypeptide(L)'
;MNCSVCGAPTLPLEGACVFCHVPTSEERDSTELLDYLVERVPIAKVKRGHLNRGPITEVMIEAAGRSFRARVKSEGLELVPPVDLTAWVDLLLTGLSDAAAVDADLRRAVLRSGWALR
;
A
#
# COMPACT_ATOMS: atom_id res chain seq x y z
N MET A 1 12.28 -8.65 1.59
CA MET A 1 13.23 -7.75 0.89
C MET A 1 12.50 -6.46 0.55
N ASN A 2 13.14 -5.30 0.77
CA ASN A 2 12.50 -3.99 0.64
C ASN A 2 13.31 -3.12 -0.32
N CYS A 3 12.63 -2.26 -1.07
CA CYS A 3 13.24 -1.29 -1.97
C CYS A 3 14.26 -0.43 -1.21
N SER A 4 15.51 -0.44 -1.68
CA SER A 4 16.63 0.29 -1.06
C SER A 4 16.46 1.82 -1.04
N VAL A 5 15.52 2.36 -1.83
CA VAL A 5 15.28 3.80 -1.93
C VAL A 5 14.14 4.27 -1.02
N CYS A 6 12.96 3.64 -1.09
CA CYS A 6 11.79 4.07 -0.32
C CYS A 6 11.48 3.18 0.90
N GLY A 7 12.23 2.09 1.09
CA GLY A 7 12.03 1.11 2.15
C GLY A 7 10.75 0.30 2.03
N ALA A 8 10.02 0.42 0.92
CA ALA A 8 8.76 -0.30 0.70
C ALA A 8 8.99 -1.78 0.39
N PRO A 9 8.02 -2.66 0.68
CA PRO A 9 8.05 -4.04 0.22
C PRO A 9 8.26 -4.13 -1.30
N THR A 10 8.98 -5.15 -1.72
CA THR A 10 9.37 -5.30 -3.12
C THR A 10 8.18 -5.71 -3.96
N LEU A 11 7.55 -4.74 -4.63
CA LEU A 11 6.46 -4.96 -5.57
C LEU A 11 6.84 -4.34 -6.92
N PRO A 12 7.50 -5.11 -7.81
CA PRO A 12 7.89 -4.61 -9.12
C PRO A 12 6.65 -4.41 -10.00
N LEU A 13 6.59 -3.27 -10.67
CA LEU A 13 5.69 -2.93 -11.77
C LEU A 13 6.55 -2.53 -12.96
N GLU A 14 6.48 -3.29 -14.06
CA GLU A 14 7.25 -3.01 -15.29
C GLU A 14 8.78 -2.87 -15.06
N GLY A 15 9.34 -3.63 -14.12
CA GLY A 15 10.77 -3.59 -13.79
C GLY A 15 11.19 -2.44 -12.86
N ALA A 16 10.23 -1.75 -12.24
CA ALA A 16 10.48 -0.68 -11.28
C ALA A 16 9.66 -0.87 -9.99
N CYS A 17 10.12 -0.30 -8.88
CA CYS A 17 9.37 -0.31 -7.63
C CYS A 17 8.03 0.43 -7.81
N VAL A 18 6.90 -0.21 -7.52
CA VAL A 18 5.57 0.41 -7.68
C VAL A 18 5.41 1.70 -6.85
N PHE A 19 6.10 1.81 -5.72
CA PHE A 19 5.99 2.95 -4.80
C PHE A 19 6.80 4.17 -5.23
N CYS A 20 8.01 3.99 -5.79
CA CYS A 20 8.93 5.12 -6.08
C CYS A 20 9.52 5.11 -7.50
N HIS A 21 9.13 4.15 -8.34
CA HIS A 21 9.55 3.94 -9.75
C HIS A 21 11.05 3.81 -9.99
N VAL A 22 11.83 3.54 -8.95
CA VAL A 22 13.24 3.20 -9.10
C VAL A 22 13.34 1.80 -9.74
N PRO A 23 14.15 1.62 -10.79
CA PRO A 23 14.37 0.32 -11.42
C PRO A 23 14.77 -0.74 -10.40
N THR A 24 14.18 -1.93 -10.50
CA THR A 24 14.51 -3.07 -9.63
C THR A 24 14.41 -4.38 -10.39
N SER A 25 15.34 -5.30 -10.10
CA SER A 25 15.32 -6.68 -10.57
C SER A 25 14.94 -7.66 -9.46
N GLU A 26 14.53 -7.16 -8.30
CA GLU A 26 14.17 -7.97 -7.15
C GLU A 26 12.81 -8.67 -7.35
N GLU A 27 12.65 -9.84 -6.72
CA GLU A 27 11.42 -10.62 -6.78
C GLU A 27 10.31 -10.00 -5.91
N ARG A 28 9.06 -10.27 -6.29
CA ARG A 28 7.88 -9.81 -5.54
C ARG A 28 7.88 -10.39 -4.11
N ASP A 29 7.86 -9.51 -3.11
CA ASP A 29 7.69 -9.84 -1.69
C ASP A 29 6.68 -8.88 -1.05
N SER A 30 5.56 -9.44 -0.58
CA SER A 30 4.46 -8.70 0.03
C SER A 30 4.28 -8.97 1.52
N THR A 31 5.25 -9.63 2.16
CA THR A 31 5.13 -10.12 3.54
C THR A 31 4.79 -9.00 4.52
N GLU A 32 5.42 -7.83 4.36
CA GLU A 32 5.28 -6.67 5.24
C GLU A 32 4.32 -5.61 4.69
N LEU A 33 3.55 -5.92 3.63
CA LEU A 33 2.74 -4.90 2.94
C LEU A 33 1.70 -4.24 3.84
N LEU A 34 0.97 -5.01 4.64
CA LEU A 34 -0.10 -4.46 5.47
C LEU A 34 0.45 -3.55 6.56
N ASP A 35 1.52 -3.98 7.25
CA ASP A 35 2.21 -3.17 8.25
C ASP A 35 2.78 -1.89 7.63
N TYR A 36 3.45 -2.00 6.47
CA TYR A 36 3.99 -0.86 5.74
C TYR A 36 2.90 0.17 5.37
N LEU A 37 1.77 -0.27 4.82
CA LEU A 37 0.68 0.63 4.44
C LEU A 37 0.09 1.35 5.66
N VAL A 38 -0.04 0.66 6.80
CA VAL A 38 -0.60 1.24 8.02
C VAL A 38 0.33 2.25 8.66
N GLU A 39 1.64 2.02 8.60
CA GLU A 39 2.63 2.99 9.07
C GLU A 39 2.62 4.27 8.23
N ARG A 40 2.40 4.16 6.91
CA ARG A 40 2.59 5.24 5.94
C ARG A 40 1.31 5.98 5.53
N VAL A 41 0.14 5.37 5.69
CA VAL A 41 -1.16 5.96 5.29
C VAL A 41 -2.00 6.29 6.53
N PRO A 42 -2.08 7.56 6.96
CA PRO A 42 -2.77 7.95 8.19
C PRO A 42 -4.26 7.62 8.24
N ILE A 43 -4.90 7.54 7.07
CA ILE A 43 -6.33 7.24 6.91
C ILE A 43 -6.63 5.74 6.85
N ALA A 44 -5.62 4.88 7.00
CA ALA A 44 -5.79 3.43 6.98
C ALA A 44 -6.60 2.96 8.21
N LYS A 45 -7.68 2.25 7.95
CA LYS A 45 -8.45 1.51 8.96
C LYS A 45 -7.94 0.07 8.99
N VAL A 46 -7.74 -0.47 10.18
CA VAL A 46 -7.12 -1.80 10.35
C VAL A 46 -8.02 -2.73 11.15
N LYS A 47 -7.97 -4.01 10.81
CA LYS A 47 -8.38 -5.09 11.72
C LYS A 47 -7.16 -5.93 12.05
N ARG A 48 -7.08 -6.31 13.32
CA ARG A 48 -6.05 -7.21 13.83
C ARG A 48 -6.68 -8.56 14.14
N GLY A 49 -5.84 -9.58 14.33
CA GLY A 49 -6.25 -10.92 14.76
C GLY A 49 -6.92 -10.94 16.15
N HIS A 50 -6.93 -12.11 16.78
CA HIS A 50 -7.64 -12.39 18.02
C HIS A 50 -7.59 -11.23 19.05
N LEU A 51 -8.76 -10.76 19.47
CA LEU A 51 -8.96 -9.66 20.45
C LEU A 51 -8.23 -8.34 20.11
N ASN A 52 -8.04 -8.01 18.83
CA ASN A 52 -7.33 -6.81 18.36
C ASN A 52 -5.85 -6.73 18.79
N ARG A 53 -5.23 -7.83 19.25
CA ARG A 53 -3.85 -7.86 19.76
C ARG A 53 -2.87 -8.63 18.86
N GLY A 54 -3.33 -9.09 17.70
CA GLY A 54 -2.54 -9.89 16.75
C GLY A 54 -1.96 -9.11 15.56
N PRO A 55 -1.40 -9.83 14.57
CA PRO A 55 -0.98 -9.23 13.31
C PRO A 55 -2.15 -8.56 12.60
N ILE A 56 -1.85 -7.62 11.70
CA ILE A 56 -2.86 -7.01 10.86
C ILE A 56 -3.43 -8.08 9.92
N THR A 57 -4.74 -8.25 9.97
CA THR A 57 -5.47 -9.22 9.13
C THR A 57 -6.26 -8.53 8.03
N GLU A 58 -6.49 -7.22 8.14
CA GLU A 58 -7.18 -6.42 7.14
C GLU A 58 -6.71 -4.97 7.20
N VAL A 59 -6.48 -4.37 6.03
CA VAL A 59 -6.31 -2.93 5.85
C VAL A 59 -7.40 -2.44 4.90
N MET A 60 -8.02 -1.33 5.24
CA MET A 60 -8.99 -0.63 4.41
C MET A 60 -8.63 0.85 4.33
N ILE A 61 -8.51 1.36 3.11
CA ILE A 61 -8.18 2.75 2.80
C ILE A 61 -9.28 3.31 1.90
N GLU A 62 -9.84 4.45 2.26
CA GLU A 62 -10.80 5.19 1.45
C GLU A 62 -10.10 6.41 0.88
N ALA A 63 -9.90 6.45 -0.43
CA ALA A 63 -9.17 7.53 -1.10
C ALA A 63 -9.90 7.94 -2.39
N ALA A 64 -10.11 9.24 -2.59
CA ALA A 64 -10.80 9.81 -3.75
C ALA A 64 -12.16 9.13 -4.06
N GLY A 65 -12.95 8.84 -3.02
CA GLY A 65 -14.26 8.19 -3.15
C GLY A 65 -14.21 6.69 -3.49
N ARG A 66 -13.02 6.08 -3.51
CA ARG A 66 -12.81 4.65 -3.78
C ARG A 66 -12.37 3.93 -2.51
N SER A 67 -12.78 2.67 -2.38
CA SER A 67 -12.36 1.80 -1.27
C SER A 67 -11.33 0.78 -1.75
N PHE A 68 -10.22 0.73 -1.04
CA PHE A 68 -9.13 -0.22 -1.24
C PHE A 68 -9.05 -1.10 0.00
N ARG A 69 -9.32 -2.40 -0.15
CA ARG A 69 -9.22 -3.37 0.95
C ARG A 69 -8.22 -4.46 0.60
N ALA A 70 -7.34 -4.79 1.53
CA ALA A 70 -6.50 -5.97 1.49
C ALA A 70 -6.71 -6.78 2.77
N ARG A 71 -7.13 -8.05 2.63
CA ARG A 71 -7.46 -8.93 3.74
C ARG A 71 -6.68 -10.24 3.66
N VAL A 72 -6.07 -10.65 4.76
CA VAL A 72 -5.41 -11.95 4.88
C VAL A 72 -6.45 -13.07 4.86
N LYS A 73 -6.22 -14.06 4.00
CA LYS A 73 -6.93 -15.33 3.88
C LYS A 73 -5.92 -16.48 3.93
N SER A 74 -6.41 -17.72 3.99
CA SER A 74 -5.58 -18.92 4.00
C SER A 74 -4.64 -19.05 2.80
N GLU A 75 -5.04 -18.52 1.64
CA GLU A 75 -4.31 -18.66 0.37
C GLU A 75 -3.57 -17.39 -0.07
N GLY A 76 -3.61 -16.32 0.74
CA GLY A 76 -2.97 -15.04 0.41
C GLY A 76 -3.82 -13.82 0.76
N LEU A 77 -3.66 -12.74 -0.01
CA LEU A 77 -4.43 -11.50 0.17
C LEU A 77 -5.68 -11.50 -0.73
N GLU A 78 -6.85 -11.37 -0.12
CA GLU A 78 -8.09 -11.00 -0.80
C GLU A 78 -8.12 -9.48 -0.98
N LEU A 79 -8.18 -9.03 -2.23
CA LEU A 79 -8.09 -7.63 -2.61
C LEU A 79 -9.44 -7.09 -3.10
N VAL A 80 -9.74 -5.85 -2.75
CA VAL A 80 -10.84 -5.06 -3.32
C VAL A 80 -10.25 -3.73 -3.79
N PRO A 81 -10.36 -3.39 -5.09
CA PRO A 81 -10.90 -4.21 -6.17
C PRO A 81 -10.11 -5.51 -6.43
N PRO A 82 -10.73 -6.57 -6.98
CA PRO A 82 -10.09 -7.87 -7.17
C PRO A 82 -9.17 -7.86 -8.41
N VAL A 83 -7.97 -7.32 -8.24
CA VAL A 83 -6.92 -7.25 -9.27
C VAL A 83 -5.61 -7.85 -8.75
N ASP A 84 -4.59 -7.96 -9.60
CA ASP A 84 -3.25 -8.38 -9.16
C ASP A 84 -2.69 -7.44 -8.07
N LEU A 85 -1.89 -7.97 -7.14
CA LEU A 85 -1.39 -7.22 -5.99
C LEU A 85 -0.60 -5.96 -6.37
N THR A 86 0.30 -6.05 -7.36
CA THR A 86 1.06 -4.87 -7.78
C THR A 86 0.12 -3.84 -8.39
N ALA A 87 -0.81 -4.26 -9.23
CA ALA A 87 -1.81 -3.38 -9.84
C ALA A 87 -2.74 -2.75 -8.77
N TRP A 88 -3.08 -3.49 -7.71
CA TRP A 88 -3.87 -2.98 -6.60
C TRP A 88 -3.14 -1.86 -5.87
N VAL A 89 -1.84 -2.02 -5.61
CA VAL A 89 -1.01 -0.98 -4.99
C VAL A 89 -0.91 0.24 -5.91
N ASP A 90 -0.74 0.05 -7.22
CA ASP A 90 -0.69 1.16 -8.17
C ASP A 90 -2.01 1.97 -8.20
N LEU A 91 -3.16 1.28 -8.19
CA LEU A 91 -4.47 1.92 -8.11
C LEU A 91 -4.67 2.65 -6.78
N LEU A 92 -4.19 2.09 -5.67
CA LEU A 92 -4.19 2.74 -4.37
C LEU A 92 -3.35 4.02 -4.40
N LEU A 93 -2.13 3.98 -4.95
CA LEU A 93 -1.26 5.15 -5.06
C LEU A 93 -1.88 6.24 -5.93
N THR A 94 -2.54 5.86 -7.01
CA THR A 94 -3.32 6.80 -7.84
C THR A 94 -4.43 7.46 -7.02
N GLY A 95 -5.25 6.68 -6.32
CA GLY A 95 -6.33 7.21 -5.49
C GLY A 95 -5.84 8.08 -4.31
N LEU A 96 -4.69 7.74 -3.72
CA LEU A 96 -4.04 8.55 -2.69
C LEU A 96 -3.49 9.86 -3.27
N SER A 97 -3.01 9.86 -4.51
CA SER A 97 -2.54 11.07 -5.20
C SER A 97 -3.69 12.04 -5.46
N ASP A 98 -4.82 11.52 -5.94
CA ASP A 98 -6.06 12.29 -6.13
C ASP A 98 -6.57 12.88 -4.80
N ALA A 99 -6.57 12.08 -3.72
CA ALA A 99 -6.97 12.55 -2.40
C ALA A 99 -5.99 13.61 -1.84
N ALA A 100 -4.69 13.42 -2.03
CA ALA A 100 -3.65 14.35 -1.60
C ALA A 100 -3.67 15.69 -2.35
N ALA A 101 -4.30 15.75 -3.54
CA ALA A 101 -4.49 17.01 -4.27
C ALA A 101 -5.39 18.00 -3.50
N VAL A 102 -6.31 17.47 -2.67
CA VAL A 102 -7.29 18.27 -1.91
C VAL A 102 -7.07 18.21 -0.39
N ASP A 103 -6.29 17.25 0.11
CA ASP A 103 -5.94 17.10 1.53
C ASP A 103 -4.42 17.31 1.74
N ALA A 104 -4.07 18.47 2.32
CA ALA A 104 -2.68 18.85 2.56
C ALA A 104 -1.97 17.96 3.60
N ASP A 105 -2.68 17.40 4.57
CA ASP A 105 -2.08 16.58 5.63
C ASP A 105 -1.81 15.16 5.10
N LEU A 106 -2.73 14.62 4.31
CA LEU A 106 -2.49 13.38 3.56
C LEU A 106 -1.31 13.54 2.61
N ARG A 107 -1.26 14.64 1.84
CA ARG A 107 -0.14 14.93 0.94
C ARG A 107 1.20 14.93 1.66
N ARG A 108 1.29 15.60 2.82
CA ARG A 108 2.51 15.62 3.63
C ARG A 108 2.88 14.23 4.12
N ALA A 109 1.92 13.42 4.55
CA ALA A 109 2.17 12.06 5.01
C ALA A 109 2.71 11.15 3.90
N VAL A 110 2.11 11.21 2.71
CA VAL A 110 2.54 10.37 1.57
C VAL A 110 3.92 10.81 1.06
N LEU A 111 4.19 12.12 0.94
CA LEU A 111 5.50 12.61 0.50
C LEU A 111 6.64 12.20 1.45
N ARG A 112 6.38 12.17 2.78
CA ARG A 112 7.36 11.67 3.76
C ARG A 112 7.69 10.19 3.59
N SER A 113 6.83 9.43 2.90
CA SER A 113 7.04 8.00 2.65
C SER A 113 7.98 7.74 1.47
N GLY A 114 8.42 8.78 0.75
CA GLY A 114 9.27 8.65 -0.43
C GLY A 114 8.54 8.07 -1.65
N TRP A 115 7.21 8.20 -1.68
CA TRP A 115 6.38 7.66 -2.76
C TRP A 115 6.29 8.64 -3.92
N ALA A 116 6.32 8.10 -5.14
CA ALA A 116 6.03 8.83 -6.36
C ALA A 116 4.50 8.97 -6.50
N LEU A 117 3.97 10.11 -6.05
CA LEU A 117 2.58 10.49 -6.32
C LEU A 117 2.35 10.61 -7.84
N ARG A 118 1.17 10.18 -8.29
CA ARG A 118 0.74 10.19 -9.68
C ARG A 118 0.13 11.52 -10.09
#